data_AF-F3KJY5-F1
#
_entry.id   AF-F3KJY5-F1
#
_cell.length_a   1.000
_cell.length_b   1.000
_cell.length_c   1.000
_cell.angle_alpha   90.00
_cell.angle_beta   90.00
_cell.angle_gamma   90.00
#
_symmetry.space_group_name_H-M   'P 1'
#
loop_
_entity.id
_entity.type
_entity.pdbx_description
1 polymer ?
#
loop_
_entity_poly.entity_id
_entity_poly.type
_entity_poly.pdbx_seq_one_letter_code
_entity_poly.pdbx_strand_id
1 'polypeptide(L)' 'MSNAVLIRYKLKGDKQYTTCVVTRIQYENFKILPVVKECEIVQRYVGITGDQIEHANQTLGEAIRKEIKC' A
#
# COMPACT_ATOMS: atom_id res chain seq x y z
N MET A 1 5.96 -7.59 -2.51
CA MET A 1 5.69 -6.83 -1.28
C MET A 1 4.89 -5.59 -1.65
N SER A 2 3.59 -5.57 -1.32
CA SER A 2 2.72 -4.42 -1.59
C SER A 2 2.95 -3.36 -0.53
N ASN A 3 3.96 -2.51 -0.74
CA ASN A 3 4.32 -1.42 0.16
C ASN A 3 3.36 -0.23 -0.06
N ALA A 4 2.14 -0.35 0.44
CA ALA A 4 1.19 0.75 0.48
C ALA A 4 1.64 1.81 1.51
N VAL A 5 1.38 3.07 1.22
CA VAL A 5 1.73 4.22 2.04
C VAL A 5 0.54 5.18 2.07
N LEU A 6 0.21 5.71 3.25
CA LEU A 6 -0.65 6.87 3.37
C LEU A 6 0.20 8.10 3.05
N ILE A 7 -0.24 8.89 2.08
CA ILE A 7 0.41 10.14 1.72
C ILE A 7 -0.49 11.31 2.09
N ARG A 8 0.12 12.44 2.42
CA ARG A 8 -0.52 13.74 2.58
C ARG A 8 -0.01 14.65 1.47
N TYR A 9 -0.91 15.26 0.72
CA TYR A 9 -0.54 16.10 -0.42
C TYR A 9 -1.39 17.37 -0.50
N LYS A 10 -0.90 18.35 -1.25
CA LYS A 10 -1.57 19.61 -1.56
C LYS A 10 -1.33 19.98 -3.02
N LEU A 11 -2.40 20.25 -3.75
CA LEU A 11 -2.31 20.71 -5.13
C LEU A 11 -2.08 22.23 -5.18
N LYS A 12 -1.57 22.71 -6.32
CA LYS A 12 -1.45 24.15 -6.59
C LYS A 12 -2.84 24.79 -6.60
N GLY A 13 -3.04 25.80 -5.77
CA GLY A 13 -4.33 26.50 -5.62
C GLY A 13 -5.20 25.99 -4.48
N ASP A 14 -4.93 24.78 -3.97
CA ASP A 14 -5.67 24.27 -2.82
C ASP A 14 -5.26 24.98 -1.54
N LYS A 15 -6.24 25.17 -0.64
CA LYS A 15 -5.99 25.71 0.70
C LYS A 15 -5.65 24.61 1.70
N GLN A 16 -6.22 23.43 1.53
CA GLN A 16 -6.16 22.31 2.47
C GLN A 16 -5.27 21.17 1.96
N TYR A 17 -4.86 20.29 2.86
CA TYR A 17 -4.20 19.04 2.53
C TYR A 17 -5.24 17.93 2.37
N THR A 18 -4.96 17.01 1.45
CA THR A 18 -5.72 15.78 1.25
C THR A 18 -4.84 14.58 1.60
N THR A 19 -5.46 13.48 2.00
CA THR A 19 -4.74 12.22 2.26
C THR A 19 -5.31 11.09 1.42
N CYS A 20 -4.43 10.19 0.97
CA CYS A 20 -4.85 8.97 0.27
C CYS A 20 -3.82 7.86 0.45
N VAL A 21 -4.25 6.61 0.24
CA VAL A 21 -3.38 5.44 0.28
C VAL A 21 -2.96 5.09 -1.13
N VAL A 22 -1.65 4.98 -1.36
CA VAL A 22 -1.06 4.65 -2.66
C VAL A 22 0.06 3.63 -2.48
N THR A 23 0.44 2.94 -3.54
CA THR A 23 1.69 2.15 -3.54
C THR A 23 2.90 3.10 -3.54
N ARG A 24 4.06 2.59 -3.12
CA ARG A 24 5.30 3.38 -3.17
C ARG A 24 5.65 3.89 -4.57
N ILE A 25 5.44 3.08 -5.61
CA ILE A 25 5.67 3.49 -7.01
C ILE A 25 4.72 4.63 -7.40
N GLN A 26 3.44 4.51 -7.04
CA GLN A 26 2.46 5.57 -7.29
C GLN A 26 2.81 6.86 -6.55
N TYR A 27 3.32 6.79 -5.31
CA TYR A 27 3.79 7.97 -4.59
C TYR A 27 4.94 8.69 -5.33
N GLU A 28 5.97 7.95 -5.79
CA GLU A 28 7.09 8.56 -6.53
C GLU A 28 6.60 9.22 -7.83
N ASN A 29 5.69 8.56 -8.55
CA ASN A 29 5.08 9.12 -9.77
C ASN A 29 4.18 10.33 -9.48
N PHE A 30 3.45 10.30 -8.37
CA PHE A 30 2.55 11.40 -7.99
C PHE A 30 3.32 12.66 -7.62
N LYS A 31 4.45 12.50 -6.92
CA LYS A 31 5.29 13.61 -6.45
C LYS A 31 5.89 14.47 -7.58
N ILE A 32 6.10 13.89 -8.76
CA ILE A 32 6.67 14.61 -9.91
C ILE A 32 5.63 15.36 -10.75
N LEU A 33 4.33 15.21 -10.46
CA LEU A 33 3.28 15.87 -11.24
C LEU A 33 3.31 17.38 -11.03
N PRO A 34 3.29 18.21 -12.10
CA PRO A 34 3.38 19.67 -11.98
C PRO A 34 2.27 20.34 -11.17
N VAL A 35 1.11 19.67 -11.02
CA VAL A 35 -0.04 20.16 -10.24
C VAL A 35 0.17 19.98 -8.74
N VAL A 36 1.06 19.09 -8.32
CA VAL A 36 1.36 18.83 -6.92
C VAL A 36 2.30 19.93 -6.41
N LYS A 37 1.90 20.59 -5.33
CA LYS A 37 2.73 21.59 -4.65
C LYS A 37 3.56 20.93 -3.56
N GLU A 38 2.93 20.09 -2.74
CA GLU A 38 3.54 19.41 -1.60
C GLU A 38 3.00 17.97 -1.53
N CYS A 39 3.85 17.01 -1.21
CA CYS A 39 3.49 15.61 -1.05
C CYS A 39 4.51 14.88 -0.17
N GLU A 40 4.03 14.21 0.87
CA GLU A 40 4.86 13.46 1.82
C GLU A 40 4.16 12.17 2.27
N ILE A 41 4.97 11.19 2.71
CA ILE A 41 4.46 9.97 3.33
C ILE A 41 4.20 10.25 4.80
N VAL A 42 2.94 10.12 5.24
CA VAL A 42 2.54 10.26 6.66
C VAL A 42 2.52 8.92 7.38
N GLN A 43 2.24 7.81 6.69
CA GLN A 43 2.27 6.49 7.29
C GLN A 43 2.71 5.45 6.26
N ARG A 44 3.57 4.52 6.67
CA ARG A 44 3.88 3.33 5.88
C ARG A 44 2.96 2.22 6.34
N TYR A 45 2.15 1.69 5.44
CA TYR A 45 1.43 0.45 5.71
C TYR A 45 2.39 -0.70 5.47
N VAL A 46 3.16 -1.04 6.51
CA VAL A 46 3.88 -2.31 6.63
C VAL A 46 2.89 -3.36 7.13
N GLY A 47 1.73 -3.46 6.47
CA GLY A 47 0.56 -4.18 7.01
C GLY A 47 0.57 -5.67 6.73
N ILE A 48 1.53 -6.18 5.97
CA ILE A 48 1.70 -7.60 5.74
C ILE A 48 3.16 -7.92 6.05
N THR A 49 3.37 -8.46 7.26
CA THR A 49 4.66 -9.02 7.66
C THR A 49 4.93 -10.30 6.86
N GLY A 50 6.20 -10.67 6.68
CA GLY A 50 6.55 -11.95 6.04
C GLY A 50 5.82 -13.12 6.70
N ASP A 51 5.72 -13.09 8.03
CA ASP A 51 5.03 -14.08 8.85
C ASP A 51 3.54 -14.19 8.51
N GLN A 52 2.86 -13.06 8.24
CA GLN A 52 1.46 -13.07 7.82
C GLN A 52 1.28 -13.68 6.42
N ILE A 53 2.24 -13.50 5.51
CA ILE A 53 2.23 -14.14 4.19
C ILE A 53 2.46 -15.64 4.33
N GLU A 54 3.41 -16.04 5.16
CA GLU A 54 3.76 -17.44 5.37
C GLU A 54 2.60 -18.21 6.01
N HIS A 55 1.95 -17.64 7.01
CA HIS A 55 0.79 -18.23 7.65
C HIS A 55 -0.40 -18.39 6.69
N ALA A 56 -0.66 -17.37 5.85
CA ALA A 56 -1.70 -17.44 4.83
C ALA A 56 -1.41 -18.54 3.78
N ASN A 57 -0.15 -18.68 3.36
CA ASN A 57 0.27 -19.71 2.40
C ASN A 57 0.18 -21.13 2.98
N GLN A 58 0.54 -21.32 4.25
CA GLN A 58 0.38 -22.60 4.94
C GLN A 58 -1.10 -23.00 5.01
N THR A 59 -1.96 -22.07 5.44
CA THR A 59 -3.42 -22.29 5.54
C THR A 59 -4.02 -22.69 4.20
N LEU A 60 -3.62 -22.01 3.11
CA LEU A 60 -4.07 -22.33 1.76
C LEU A 60 -3.60 -23.72 1.30
N GLY A 61 -2.33 -24.06 1.56
CA GLY A 61 -1.77 -25.37 1.21
C GLY A 61 -2.45 -26.54 1.93
N GLU A 62 -2.84 -26.35 3.18
CA GLU A 62 -3.60 -27.35 3.94
C GLU A 62 -5.03 -27.54 3.42
N ALA A 63 -5.71 -26.45 3.06
CA ALA A 63 -7.05 -26.51 2.47
C ALA A 63 -7.03 -27.30 1.14
N ILE A 64 -6.08 -27.00 0.24
CA ILE A 64 -5.91 -27.71 -1.03
C ILE A 64 -5.63 -29.20 -0.79
N ARG A 65 -4.77 -29.55 0.18
CA ARG A 65 -4.46 -30.95 0.51
C ARG A 65 -5.68 -31.72 1.05
N LYS A 66 -6.60 -31.04 1.75
CA LYS A 66 -7.84 -31.66 2.23
C LYS A 66 -8.82 -31.93 1.09
N GLU A 67 -8.94 -31.01 0.13
CA GLU A 67 -9.81 -31.22 -1.04
C GLU A 67 -9.34 -32.36 -1.94
N ILE A 68 -8.03 -32.53 -2.13
CA ILE A 68 -7.46 -33.60 -2.99
C ILE A 68 -7.62 -35.00 -2.37
N LYS A 69 -7.83 -35.09 -1.05
CA LYS A 69 -8.00 -36.36 -0.32
C LYS A 69 -9.46 -36.78 -0.11
N CYS A 70 -10.43 -35.98 -0.57
CA CYS A 70 -11.86 -36.33 -0.59
C CYS A 70 -12.26 -36.95 -1.93
#